data_AF-A0A967ZBI8-F1
#
_entry.id   AF-A0A967ZBI8-F1
#
_cell.length_a   1.000
_cell.length_b   1.000
_cell.length_c   1.000
_cell.angle_alpha   90.00
_cell.angle_beta   90.00
_cell.angle_gamma   90.00
#
_symmetry.space_group_name_H-M   'P 1'
#
loop_
_entity.id
_entity.type
_entity.pdbx_description
1 polymer ?
#
loop_
_entity_poly.entity_id
_entity_poly.type
_entity_poly.pdbx_seq_one_letter_code
_entity_poly.pdbx_strand_id
1 'polypeptide(L)' 'RWLSTEHHASLLAFAGALFFLFSDALLVFDRFKGKFRKAQFYTFTTYVTAQWLIAFSVTAN' A
#
# COMPACT_ATOMS: atom_id res chain seq x y z
N ARG A 1 -5.01 -0.95 27.52
CA ARG A 1 -5.31 0.07 26.49
C ARG A 1 -4.21 0.17 25.43
N TRP A 2 -2.91 0.07 25.78
CA TRP A 2 -1.79 -0.03 24.82
C TRP A 2 -1.82 -1.27 23.91
N LEU A 3 -2.04 -2.47 24.47
CA LEU A 3 -2.05 -3.73 23.70
C LEU A 3 -3.11 -3.83 22.58
N SER A 4 -4.24 -3.13 22.72
CA SER A 4 -5.32 -3.18 21.72
C SER A 4 -5.06 -2.24 20.53
N THR A 5 -4.40 -1.11 20.77
CA THR A 5 -4.05 -0.12 19.75
C THR A 5 -2.90 -0.60 18.86
N GLU A 6 -1.89 -1.23 19.47
CA GLU A 6 -0.78 -1.93 18.80
C GLU A 6 -1.29 -2.90 17.72
N HIS A 7 -2.35 -3.64 18.03
CA HIS A 7 -2.88 -4.66 17.14
C HIS A 7 -3.54 -4.06 15.88
N HIS A 8 -4.24 -2.92 16.04
CA HIS A 8 -4.90 -2.22 14.95
C HIS A 8 -3.89 -1.47 14.08
N ALA A 9 -2.89 -0.82 14.69
CA ALA A 9 -1.79 -0.20 13.98
C ALA A 9 -1.01 -1.23 13.15
N SER A 10 -0.65 -2.37 13.74
CA SER A 10 0.07 -3.45 13.05
C SER A 10 -0.70 -4.01 11.84
N LEU A 11 -2.03 -4.15 11.94
CA LEU A 11 -2.87 -4.59 10.83
C LEU A 11 -2.91 -3.56 9.69
N LEU A 12 -3.00 -2.27 10.02
CA LEU A 12 -2.97 -1.18 9.04
C LEU A 12 -1.61 -1.09 8.33
N ALA A 13 -0.50 -1.21 9.08
CA ALA A 13 0.85 -1.27 8.51
C ALA A 13 1.03 -2.48 7.58
N PHE A 14 0.58 -3.66 7.99
CA PHE A 14 0.65 -4.88 7.18
C PHE A 14 -0.17 -4.76 5.90
N ALA A 15 -1.41 -4.26 5.99
CA ALA A 15 -2.25 -4.01 4.83
C ALA A 15 -1.60 -2.98 3.88
N GLY A 16 -1.08 -1.89 4.42
CA GLY A 16 -0.35 -0.87 3.65
C GLY A 16 0.88 -1.45 2.93
N ALA A 17 1.65 -2.30 3.60
CA ALA A 17 2.81 -2.98 3.01
C ALA A 17 2.42 -3.92 1.86
N LEU A 18 1.31 -4.66 1.98
CA LEU A 18 0.78 -5.48 0.88
C LEU A 18 0.41 -4.63 -0.34
N PHE A 19 -0.35 -3.55 -0.14
CA PHE A 19 -0.70 -2.65 -1.24
C PHE A 19 0.53 -2.02 -1.90
N PHE A 20 1.53 -1.66 -1.10
CA PHE A 20 2.80 -1.12 -1.60
C PHE A 20 3.52 -2.15 -2.49
N LEU A 21 3.67 -3.39 -2.01
CA LEU A 21 4.28 -4.49 -2.75
C LEU A 21 3.52 -4.78 -4.07
N PHE A 22 2.19 -4.77 -4.04
CA PHE A 22 1.38 -4.95 -5.25
C PHE A 22 1.56 -3.80 -6.25
N SER A 23 1.68 -2.56 -5.77
CA SER A 23 1.92 -1.39 -6.61
C SER A 23 3.28 -1.49 -7.34
N ASP A 24 4.32 -1.91 -6.62
CA ASP A 24 5.66 -2.13 -7.17
C ASP A 24 5.68 -3.29 -8.17
N ALA A 25 4.96 -4.38 -7.88
CA ALA A 25 4.81 -5.50 -8.80
C ALA A 25 4.11 -5.09 -10.10
N LEU A 26 3.07 -4.23 -10.02
CA LEU A 26 2.41 -3.66 -11.19
C LEU A 26 3.33 -2.75 -12.01
N LEU A 27 4.16 -1.93 -11.34
CA LEU A 27 5.18 -1.08 -11.99
C LEU A 27 6.21 -1.89 -12.77
N VAL A 28 6.71 -2.96 -12.15
CA VAL A 28 7.64 -3.89 -12.79
C VAL A 28 6.95 -4.58 -13.97
N PHE A 29 5.73 -5.08 -13.79
CA PHE A 29 5.00 -5.75 -14.87
C PHE A 29 4.72 -4.83 -16.07
N ASP A 30 4.32 -3.58 -15.83
CA ASP A 30 4.12 -2.57 -16.87
C ASP A 30 5.42 -2.26 -17.62
N ARG A 31 6.52 -2.14 -16.88
CA ARG A 31 7.85 -1.82 -17.45
C ARG A 31 8.41 -2.96 -18.30
N PHE A 32 8.23 -4.21 -17.89
CA PHE A 32 8.85 -5.36 -18.57
C PHE A 32 7.95 -6.04 -19.61
N LYS A 33 6.62 -5.99 -19.47
CA LYS A 33 5.68 -6.71 -20.35
C LYS A 33 4.94 -5.83 -21.37
N GLY A 34 5.10 -4.51 -21.30
CA GLY A 34 4.55 -3.53 -22.24
C GLY A 34 3.52 -2.60 -21.59
N LYS A 35 3.55 -1.32 -21.98
CA LYS A 35 2.76 -0.23 -21.36
C LYS A 35 1.26 -0.52 -21.40
N PHE A 36 0.68 -0.83 -20.25
CA PHE A 36 -0.76 -0.88 -20.05
C PHE A 36 -1.28 0.55 -19.88
N ARG A 37 -2.19 0.95 -20.77
CA ARG A 37 -2.80 2.30 -20.78
C ARG A 37 -3.51 2.69 -19.48
N LYS A 38 -3.77 1.73 -18.58
CA LYS A 38 -4.35 1.94 -17.24
C LYS A 38 -3.40 1.64 -16.07
N ALA A 39 -2.18 1.12 -16.33
CA ALA A 39 -1.24 0.77 -15.25
C ALA A 39 -0.90 1.98 -14.38
N GLN A 40 -0.67 3.14 -15.00
CA GLN A 40 -0.38 4.37 -14.25
C GLN A 40 -1.51 4.73 -13.27
N PHE A 41 -2.78 4.55 -13.66
CA PHE A 41 -3.92 4.79 -12.77
C PHE A 41 -3.98 3.76 -11.63
N TYR A 42 -3.81 2.47 -11.93
CA TYR A 42 -3.85 1.42 -10.91
C TYR A 42 -2.66 1.48 -9.94
N THR A 43 -1.46 1.77 -10.43
CA THR A 43 -0.27 2.01 -9.60
C THR A 43 -0.49 3.21 -8.71
N PHE A 44 -0.99 4.33 -9.24
CA PHE A 44 -1.21 5.54 -8.45
C PHE A 44 -2.27 5.34 -7.36
N THR A 45 -3.38 4.68 -7.66
CA THR A 45 -4.41 4.40 -6.66
C THR A 45 -3.92 3.44 -5.58
N THR A 46 -3.26 2.33 -5.94
CA THR A 46 -2.69 1.39 -4.95
C THR A 46 -1.60 2.04 -4.11
N TYR A 47 -0.75 2.88 -4.71
CA TYR A 47 0.31 3.59 -4.01
C TYR A 47 -0.26 4.58 -2.99
N VAL A 48 -1.22 5.42 -3.40
CA VAL A 48 -1.87 6.37 -2.49
C VAL A 48 -2.57 5.62 -1.37
N THR A 49 -3.34 4.57 -1.67
CA THR A 49 -3.99 3.74 -0.63
C THR A 49 -2.98 3.14 0.36
N ALA A 50 -1.84 2.65 -0.11
CA ALA A 50 -0.76 2.15 0.74
C ALA A 50 -0.22 3.25 1.67
N GLN A 51 0.04 4.44 1.14
CA GLN A 51 0.55 5.57 1.93
C GLN A 51 -0.44 6.01 3.01
N TRP A 52 -1.74 6.05 2.72
CA TRP A 52 -2.76 6.38 3.70
C TRP A 52 -2.86 5.33 4.81
N LEU A 53 -2.82 4.03 4.46
CA LEU A 53 -2.84 2.93 5.44
C LEU A 53 -1.64 2.99 6.40
N ILE A 54 -0.44 3.27 5.87
CA ILE A 54 0.78 3.40 6.68
C ILE A 54 0.72 4.66 7.55
N ALA A 55 0.29 5.80 7.01
CA ALA A 55 0.18 7.04 7.78
C ALA A 55 -0.84 6.92 8.92
N PHE A 56 -1.99 6.27 8.67
CA PHE A 56 -2.97 5.96 9.71
C PHE A 56 -2.41 5.00 10.76
N SER A 57 -1.64 3.99 10.36
CA SER A 57 -0.98 3.09 11.30
C SER A 57 -0.04 3.83 12.26
N VAL A 58 0.76 4.78 11.76
CA VAL A 58 1.70 5.53 12.59
C VAL A 58 0.97 6.50 13.51
N THR A 59 -0.10 7.13 13.02
CA THR A 59 -0.88 8.10 13.81
C THR A 59 -1.76 7.42 14.87
N ALA A 60 -2.15 6.16 14.63
CA ALA A 60 -2.90 5.34 15.56
C ALA A 60 -2.02 4.69 16.64
N ASN A 61 -0.69 4.79 16.56
CA ASN A 61 0.26 4.28 17.56
C ASN A 61 0.72 5.43 18.48
#